data_AF-A0A7C2IDS4-F1
#
_entry.id   AF-A0A7C2IDS4-F1
#
_cell.length_a   1.000
_cell.length_b   1.000
_cell.length_c   1.000
_cell.angle_alpha   90.00
_cell.angle_beta   90.00
_cell.angle_gamma   90.00
#
_symmetry.space_group_name_H-M   'P 1'
#
loop_
_entity.id
_entity.type
_entity.pdbx_description
1 polymer ?
#
loop_
_entity_poly.entity_id
_entity_poly.type
_entity_poly.pdbx_seq_one_letter_code
_entity_poly.pdbx_strand_id
1 'polypeptide(L)'
;SHLEVATGADRLRQFSSLLNTYSGLDGGGVGIAILDSGIMAGHNEFGGLGNLLGLSRIARSVDIVSSNTNLARFRLDLGLLTVDLGLLGLGNNDGYGHGTHVAGVAAGNSPGTNTSRGFNGIAPGARLIDVRVLDGRGLGQVSDAIAGIDWVIANKNAYNIRVINLSLGASSSESYVTDPLCRAARRAVAEGITVVAAAGNFGATETGVERYGSITSPGNDPAVITVGAANTRQTDGQSDDSITYFTSRGPTRSHSVTTSGAICYDNLLKPDLVAPGNRIVAAESKNSWLASQHPYLHNSGSGTRSFMQLSGTSIAAPVVSGAVALLLEKNPGLTPPLIKAILQYTAQQMPSANVCQQGAGLLNISGAVSLAEVLRRDISTAVARGSIRPGDSLLASRAQMPAPFSVVAGQRIDWGGYIFAGGSHVLAGQDLFKRYQPIYNPSLVWVRDRVTINETPVLSCALITPGVVFADLIAGRDGIFVLGASISHALTLGQGITLAEGITLAEGITLAEGITLAEGITLAEGITLAEGITLAEGITLTEGITLAEGITLAEGITLAESCVIGEPW
;
A
#
# COMPACT_ATOMS: atom_id res chain seq x y z
N SER A 1 13.28 -2.17 16.09
CA SER A 1 13.45 -0.75 15.72
C SER A 1 12.15 -0.01 15.98
N HIS A 2 12.12 1.33 15.89
CA HIS A 2 10.86 2.11 15.96
C HIS A 2 9.89 1.69 14.85
N LEU A 3 10.40 1.52 13.62
CA LEU A 3 9.60 1.04 12.47
C LEU A 3 8.88 -0.29 12.76
N GLU A 4 9.59 -1.25 13.35
CA GLU A 4 9.01 -2.56 13.67
C GLU A 4 7.85 -2.43 14.67
N VAL A 5 7.99 -1.61 15.71
CA VAL A 5 6.98 -1.44 16.76
C VAL A 5 5.78 -0.64 16.24
N ALA A 6 6.02 0.47 15.53
CA ALA A 6 4.97 1.34 15.01
C ALA A 6 4.07 0.65 13.96
N THR A 7 4.58 -0.40 13.30
CA THR A 7 3.84 -1.15 12.28
C THR A 7 3.36 -2.53 12.75
N GLY A 8 3.76 -2.95 13.95
CA GLY A 8 3.46 -4.26 14.54
C GLY A 8 4.30 -5.43 13.98
N ALA A 9 5.34 -5.15 13.20
CA ALA A 9 6.27 -6.18 12.73
C ALA A 9 7.12 -6.78 13.86
N ASP A 10 7.33 -6.05 14.96
CA ASP A 10 8.02 -6.54 16.15
C ASP A 10 7.34 -7.79 16.74
N ARG A 11 6.02 -7.91 16.61
CA ARG A 11 5.24 -9.07 17.11
C ARG A 11 5.43 -10.33 16.30
N LEU A 12 6.00 -10.22 15.10
CA LEU A 12 6.24 -11.35 14.20
C LEU A 12 7.58 -12.02 14.46
N ARG A 13 8.40 -11.44 15.35
CA ARG A 13 9.73 -11.94 15.72
C ARG A 13 9.89 -11.98 17.22
N GLN A 14 10.69 -12.92 17.67
CA GLN A 14 11.24 -12.92 19.02
C GLN A 14 12.76 -12.83 18.91
N PHE A 15 13.34 -11.85 19.61
CA PHE A 15 14.79 -11.73 19.70
C PHE A 15 15.30 -12.61 20.84
N SER A 16 16.19 -13.55 20.52
CA SER A 16 16.92 -14.32 21.53
C SER A 16 18.22 -13.60 21.85
N SER A 17 18.28 -12.97 23.04
CA SER A 17 19.50 -12.32 23.54
C SER A 17 20.63 -13.31 23.81
N LEU A 18 20.30 -14.59 24.04
CA LEU A 18 21.27 -15.68 24.24
C LEU A 18 21.99 -16.07 22.95
N LEU A 19 21.28 -16.05 21.82
CA LEU A 19 21.81 -16.44 20.51
C LEU A 19 22.16 -15.23 19.63
N ASN A 20 21.77 -14.03 20.05
CA ASN A 20 21.85 -12.80 19.25
C ASN A 20 21.18 -12.97 17.86
N THR A 21 20.05 -13.70 17.83
CA THR A 21 19.32 -14.05 16.61
C THR A 21 17.83 -13.79 16.78
N TYR A 22 17.15 -13.45 15.69
CA TYR A 22 15.69 -13.45 15.62
C TYR A 22 15.16 -14.85 15.29
N SER A 23 14.01 -15.21 15.87
CA SER A 23 13.15 -16.30 15.42
C SER A 23 11.79 -15.75 15.04
N GLY A 24 11.18 -16.24 13.97
CA GLY A 24 9.90 -15.73 13.45
C GLY A 24 10.03 -15.32 11.98
N LEU A 25 9.11 -14.48 11.51
CA LEU A 25 9.10 -14.02 10.12
C LEU A 25 10.09 -12.87 9.93
N ASP A 26 11.07 -13.02 9.05
CA ASP A 26 12.07 -12.00 8.73
C ASP A 26 12.12 -11.59 7.24
N GLY A 27 11.23 -12.13 6.41
CA GLY A 27 11.21 -11.98 4.96
C GLY A 27 12.09 -13.00 4.24
N GLY A 28 12.61 -13.99 4.97
CA GLY A 28 13.46 -15.05 4.46
C GLY A 28 12.90 -15.73 3.22
N GLY A 29 13.77 -15.95 2.24
CA GLY A 29 13.42 -16.59 0.98
C GLY A 29 12.73 -15.69 -0.04
N VAL A 30 12.39 -14.44 0.28
CA VAL A 30 11.77 -13.49 -0.66
C VAL A 30 12.82 -12.52 -1.23
N GLY A 31 12.82 -12.33 -2.55
CA GLY A 31 13.62 -11.32 -3.24
C GLY A 31 12.86 -9.99 -3.39
N ILE A 32 13.48 -8.90 -2.95
CA ILE A 32 13.01 -7.52 -3.12
C ILE A 32 13.95 -6.80 -4.09
N ALA A 33 13.44 -6.41 -5.26
CA ALA A 33 14.17 -5.55 -6.19
C ALA A 33 13.97 -4.08 -5.84
N ILE A 34 15.07 -3.39 -5.58
CA ILE A 34 15.10 -1.94 -5.31
C ILE A 34 15.53 -1.26 -6.60
N LEU A 35 14.59 -0.58 -7.26
CA LEU A 35 14.86 0.23 -8.44
C LEU A 35 15.13 1.67 -7.99
N ASP A 36 16.39 2.05 -7.92
CA ASP A 36 16.83 3.32 -7.33
C ASP A 36 18.22 3.76 -7.86
N SER A 37 18.99 4.46 -7.04
CA SER A 37 20.31 5.03 -7.32
C SER A 37 21.50 4.08 -7.11
N GLY A 38 21.22 2.84 -6.68
CA GLY A 38 22.21 1.82 -6.34
C GLY A 38 22.09 1.39 -4.87
N ILE A 39 22.80 0.35 -4.48
CA ILE A 39 22.96 -0.03 -3.06
C ILE A 39 24.44 -0.18 -2.71
N MET A 40 24.86 0.43 -1.59
CA MET A 40 26.18 0.17 -1.00
C MET A 40 26.21 -1.24 -0.39
N ALA A 41 26.51 -2.26 -1.20
CA ALA A 41 26.50 -3.67 -0.79
C ALA A 41 27.46 -4.00 0.37
N GLY A 42 28.51 -3.20 0.56
CA GLY A 42 29.46 -3.30 1.68
C GLY A 42 28.96 -2.71 2.99
N HIS A 43 27.75 -2.13 3.05
CA HIS A 43 27.16 -1.67 4.31
C HIS A 43 26.82 -2.88 5.20
N ASN A 44 27.13 -2.80 6.49
CA ASN A 44 27.04 -3.96 7.38
C ASN A 44 25.61 -4.46 7.60
N GLU A 45 24.60 -3.58 7.43
CA GLU A 45 23.21 -3.99 7.50
C GLU A 45 22.83 -5.04 6.45
N PHE A 46 23.58 -5.14 5.36
CA PHE A 46 23.35 -6.09 4.28
C PHE A 46 24.25 -7.33 4.36
N GLY A 47 25.02 -7.53 5.44
CA GLY A 47 25.83 -8.74 5.62
C GLY A 47 24.97 -10.00 5.84
N GLY A 48 25.36 -11.15 5.28
CA GLY A 48 24.69 -12.45 5.46
C GLY A 48 24.84 -13.04 6.87
N LEU A 49 24.24 -14.23 7.10
CA LEU A 49 24.27 -14.95 8.38
C LEU A 49 25.71 -15.12 8.89
N GLY A 50 26.07 -14.27 9.86
CA GLY A 50 27.41 -14.15 10.39
C GLY A 50 28.36 -13.53 9.38
N ASN A 51 28.92 -12.38 9.73
CA ASN A 51 30.07 -11.75 9.05
C ASN A 51 31.32 -12.66 8.93
N LEU A 52 31.22 -13.96 9.29
CA LEU A 52 32.28 -14.97 9.22
C LEU A 52 32.75 -15.27 7.79
N LEU A 53 31.90 -15.07 6.77
CA LEU A 53 32.25 -15.35 5.36
C LEU A 53 32.13 -14.14 4.41
N GLY A 54 31.70 -12.96 4.90
CA GLY A 54 31.60 -11.74 4.08
C GLY A 54 30.59 -11.78 2.92
N LEU A 55 29.65 -12.72 2.90
CA LEU A 55 28.64 -12.84 1.84
C LEU A 55 27.52 -11.81 2.04
N SER A 56 27.27 -10.95 1.05
CA SER A 56 26.20 -9.94 1.10
C SER A 56 24.81 -10.56 0.86
N ARG A 57 23.77 -10.01 1.50
CA ARG A 57 22.34 -10.28 1.19
C ARG A 57 21.88 -9.54 -0.07
N ILE A 58 22.71 -8.65 -0.62
CA ILE A 58 22.54 -8.18 -2.00
C ILE A 58 22.84 -9.36 -2.91
N ALA A 59 21.81 -9.98 -3.48
CA ALA A 59 21.93 -11.17 -4.31
C ALA A 59 22.46 -10.85 -5.72
N ARG A 60 22.18 -9.65 -6.21
CA ARG A 60 22.59 -9.18 -7.53
C ARG A 60 22.58 -7.65 -7.56
N SER A 61 23.54 -7.06 -8.28
CA SER A 61 23.55 -5.64 -8.65
C SER A 61 23.59 -5.50 -10.17
N VAL A 62 22.77 -4.59 -10.70
CA VAL A 62 22.67 -4.28 -12.12
C VAL A 62 22.59 -2.79 -12.31
N ASP A 63 23.42 -2.24 -13.20
CA ASP A 63 23.39 -0.84 -13.59
C ASP A 63 22.73 -0.72 -14.97
N ILE A 64 21.59 -0.05 -15.03
CA ILE A 64 20.77 0.17 -16.23
C ILE A 64 20.93 1.60 -16.75
N VAL A 65 21.56 2.50 -15.98
CA VAL A 65 21.62 3.94 -16.30
C VAL A 65 22.32 4.15 -17.64
N SER A 66 21.56 4.64 -18.62
CA SER A 66 22.00 4.79 -20.01
C SER A 66 23.21 5.71 -20.20
N SER A 67 23.46 6.67 -19.30
CA SER A 67 24.65 7.54 -19.32
C SER A 67 25.97 6.79 -19.02
N ASN A 68 25.90 5.54 -18.54
CA ASN A 68 27.06 4.67 -18.30
C ASN A 68 27.34 3.67 -19.45
N THR A 69 26.62 3.75 -20.58
CA THR A 69 26.92 2.88 -21.74
C THR A 69 28.28 3.14 -22.40
N ASN A 70 29.01 4.19 -21.98
CA ASN A 70 30.34 4.56 -22.50
C ASN A 70 31.49 4.60 -21.45
N LEU A 71 31.31 4.06 -20.25
CA LEU A 71 32.45 3.74 -19.38
C LEU A 71 32.54 2.23 -19.24
N ALA A 72 33.57 1.70 -19.90
CA ALA A 72 34.05 0.35 -19.76
C ALA A 72 33.89 -0.13 -18.30
N ARG A 73 32.95 -1.07 -18.08
CA ARG A 73 33.18 -2.08 -17.05
C ARG A 73 34.56 -2.63 -17.35
N PHE A 74 35.52 -2.38 -16.47
CA PHE A 74 36.79 -3.08 -16.49
C PHE A 74 36.48 -4.55 -16.17
N ARG A 75 36.09 -5.28 -17.21
CA ARG A 75 35.94 -6.73 -17.20
C ARG A 75 37.37 -7.29 -17.22
N LEU A 76 37.85 -7.71 -16.06
CA LEU A 76 38.98 -8.63 -16.01
C LEU A 76 38.44 -10.01 -16.39
N ASP A 77 38.44 -10.28 -17.69
CA ASP A 77 38.06 -11.59 -18.23
C ASP A 77 39.26 -12.54 -18.07
N LEU A 78 39.43 -13.09 -16.86
CA LEU A 78 40.48 -14.08 -16.55
C LEU A 78 40.01 -15.52 -16.84
N GLY A 79 39.21 -15.72 -17.89
CA GLY A 79 38.96 -17.04 -18.49
C GLY A 79 38.33 -18.14 -17.61
N LEU A 80 37.99 -17.88 -16.34
CA LEU A 80 37.45 -18.90 -15.44
C LEU A 80 36.41 -18.44 -14.42
N LEU A 81 36.12 -17.14 -14.28
CA LEU A 81 35.04 -16.67 -13.38
C LEU A 81 34.68 -15.20 -13.70
N THR A 82 33.38 -14.90 -13.83
CA THR A 82 32.91 -13.50 -13.90
C THR A 82 32.72 -12.98 -12.47
N VAL A 83 33.48 -11.97 -12.05
CA VAL A 83 33.40 -11.40 -10.69
C VAL A 83 32.91 -9.96 -10.74
N ASP A 84 31.84 -9.67 -10.00
CA ASP A 84 31.32 -8.30 -9.83
C ASP A 84 32.01 -7.63 -8.64
N LEU A 85 32.87 -6.63 -8.91
CA LEU A 85 33.65 -5.91 -7.88
C LEU A 85 32.77 -5.15 -6.88
N GLY A 86 31.56 -4.74 -7.27
CA GLY A 86 30.60 -4.11 -6.35
C GLY A 86 30.04 -5.11 -5.33
N LEU A 87 29.88 -6.36 -5.75
CA LEU A 87 29.44 -7.47 -4.89
C LEU A 87 30.54 -7.96 -3.94
N LEU A 88 31.81 -7.68 -4.26
CA LEU A 88 32.96 -7.89 -3.37
C LEU A 88 33.16 -6.77 -2.34
N GLY A 89 32.29 -5.75 -2.32
CA GLY A 89 32.39 -4.62 -1.39
C GLY A 89 33.57 -3.67 -1.66
N LEU A 90 34.18 -3.74 -2.85
CA LEU A 90 35.37 -2.96 -3.21
C LEU A 90 35.06 -1.61 -3.88
N GLY A 91 33.77 -1.25 -4.02
CA GLY A 91 33.30 0.03 -4.56
C GLY A 91 31.97 0.48 -3.94
N ASN A 92 31.72 1.80 -3.95
CA ASN A 92 30.40 2.33 -3.62
C ASN A 92 29.56 2.41 -4.90
N ASN A 93 28.59 1.51 -5.05
CA ASN A 93 27.67 1.48 -6.19
C ASN A 93 26.51 2.48 -6.07
N ASP A 94 26.36 3.14 -4.91
CA ASP A 94 25.34 4.15 -4.65
C ASP A 94 25.97 5.52 -4.41
N GLY A 95 26.30 6.19 -5.51
CA GLY A 95 26.89 7.53 -5.48
C GLY A 95 25.93 8.63 -5.00
N TYR A 96 24.61 8.40 -5.03
CA TYR A 96 23.63 9.39 -4.57
C TYR A 96 23.29 9.21 -3.08
N GLY A 97 23.10 7.96 -2.65
CA GLY A 97 22.91 7.54 -1.26
C GLY A 97 21.48 7.12 -0.89
N HIS A 98 20.52 7.38 -1.76
CA HIS A 98 19.10 7.15 -1.49
C HIS A 98 18.73 5.66 -1.55
N GLY A 99 19.24 4.92 -2.53
CA GLY A 99 18.91 3.50 -2.70
C GLY A 99 19.42 2.64 -1.55
N THR A 100 20.57 2.98 -0.98
CA THR A 100 21.10 2.38 0.25
C THR A 100 20.15 2.57 1.43
N HIS A 101 19.61 3.79 1.62
CA HIS A 101 18.66 4.08 2.69
C HIS A 101 17.34 3.33 2.50
N VAL A 102 16.79 3.35 1.28
CA VAL A 102 15.57 2.62 0.88
C VAL A 102 15.72 1.11 1.14
N ALA A 103 16.86 0.53 0.74
CA ALA A 103 17.17 -0.88 0.99
C ALA A 103 17.29 -1.20 2.50
N GLY A 104 17.86 -0.27 3.28
CA GLY A 104 17.93 -0.37 4.74
C GLY A 104 16.54 -0.38 5.39
N VAL A 105 15.63 0.49 4.97
CA VAL A 105 14.24 0.51 5.46
C VAL A 105 13.49 -0.78 5.12
N ALA A 106 13.68 -1.31 3.91
CA ALA A 106 13.03 -2.54 3.48
C ALA A 106 13.58 -3.77 4.21
N ALA A 107 14.91 -3.93 4.29
CA ALA A 107 15.56 -5.18 4.68
C ALA A 107 16.91 -5.04 5.40
N GLY A 108 17.20 -3.87 5.99
CA GLY A 108 18.38 -3.65 6.81
C GLY A 108 18.35 -4.51 8.08
N ASN A 109 19.47 -5.16 8.40
CA ASN A 109 19.62 -5.96 9.62
C ASN A 109 20.57 -5.25 10.58
N SER A 110 19.99 -4.48 11.49
CA SER A 110 20.66 -3.71 12.54
C SER A 110 19.86 -3.90 13.84
N PRO A 111 19.97 -5.08 14.48
CA PRO A 111 19.28 -5.35 15.73
C PRO A 111 19.70 -4.35 16.80
N GLY A 112 18.76 -4.03 17.69
CA GLY A 112 19.09 -3.30 18.91
C GLY A 112 19.94 -4.15 19.85
N THR A 113 20.57 -3.49 20.80
CA THR A 113 21.18 -4.15 21.97
C THR A 113 20.19 -4.14 23.14
N ASN A 114 20.54 -4.79 24.25
CA ASN A 114 19.77 -4.68 25.49
C ASN A 114 19.69 -3.25 26.05
N THR A 115 20.52 -2.32 25.54
CA THR A 115 20.65 -0.95 26.03
C THR A 115 20.30 0.11 24.99
N SER A 116 20.04 -0.27 23.73
CA SER A 116 19.74 0.68 22.66
C SER A 116 18.85 0.07 21.58
N ARG A 117 17.92 0.86 21.04
CA ARG A 117 17.11 0.44 19.89
C ARG A 117 17.98 0.40 18.64
N GLY A 118 17.80 -0.64 17.84
CA GLY A 118 18.44 -0.76 16.52
C GLY A 118 17.60 -0.15 15.41
N PHE A 119 18.12 -0.21 14.19
CA PHE A 119 17.56 0.39 12.98
C PHE A 119 17.08 -0.64 11.95
N ASN A 120 16.76 -1.87 12.38
CA ASN A 120 16.16 -2.90 11.52
C ASN A 120 15.10 -2.34 10.58
N GLY A 121 15.25 -2.70 9.30
CA GLY A 121 14.19 -2.62 8.32
C GLY A 121 13.09 -3.63 8.59
N ILE A 122 12.04 -3.57 7.78
CA ILE A 122 10.85 -4.40 8.00
C ILE A 122 11.12 -5.88 7.74
N ALA A 123 11.95 -6.26 6.76
CA ALA A 123 12.22 -7.64 6.35
C ALA A 123 13.74 -7.97 6.30
N PRO A 124 14.43 -8.03 7.46
CA PRO A 124 15.89 -8.16 7.54
C PRO A 124 16.46 -9.47 6.97
N GLY A 125 15.64 -10.51 6.81
CA GLY A 125 16.01 -11.79 6.17
C GLY A 125 15.76 -11.85 4.66
N ALA A 126 15.10 -10.83 4.08
CA ALA A 126 14.87 -10.77 2.63
C ALA A 126 16.18 -10.59 1.85
N ARG A 127 16.22 -11.16 0.64
CA ARG A 127 17.32 -10.94 -0.31
C ARG A 127 17.05 -9.68 -1.11
N LEU A 128 18.05 -8.83 -1.26
CA LEU A 128 17.94 -7.59 -2.02
C LEU A 128 18.53 -7.74 -3.42
N ILE A 129 17.86 -7.17 -4.41
CA ILE A 129 18.34 -7.07 -5.79
C ILE A 129 18.48 -5.58 -6.08
N ASP A 130 19.72 -5.14 -6.27
CA ASP A 130 20.05 -3.76 -6.62
C ASP A 130 19.87 -3.56 -8.13
N VAL A 131 18.88 -2.75 -8.52
CA VAL A 131 18.61 -2.39 -9.92
C VAL A 131 18.75 -0.89 -10.05
N ARG A 132 19.96 -0.44 -10.35
CA ARG A 132 20.27 0.99 -10.46
C ARG A 132 19.69 1.55 -11.76
N VAL A 133 18.74 2.47 -11.61
CA VAL A 133 18.05 3.20 -12.69
C VAL A 133 18.16 4.72 -12.53
N LEU A 134 18.76 5.19 -11.43
CA LEU A 134 19.11 6.59 -11.20
C LEU A 134 20.64 6.77 -11.13
N ASP A 135 21.12 7.89 -11.64
CA ASP A 135 22.53 8.26 -11.63
C ASP A 135 23.00 8.72 -10.23
N GLY A 136 24.28 9.09 -10.12
CA GLY A 136 24.87 9.56 -8.86
C GLY A 136 24.33 10.89 -8.32
N ARG A 137 23.42 11.55 -9.05
CA ARG A 137 22.71 12.77 -8.64
C ARG A 137 21.22 12.51 -8.36
N GLY A 138 20.78 11.25 -8.44
CA GLY A 138 19.38 10.85 -8.25
C GLY A 138 18.50 11.13 -9.46
N LEU A 139 19.07 11.35 -10.65
CA LEU A 139 18.33 11.58 -11.88
C LEU A 139 18.32 10.32 -12.74
N GLY A 140 17.20 10.04 -13.41
CA GLY A 140 17.09 8.90 -14.34
C GLY A 140 16.01 9.13 -15.38
N GLN A 141 16.04 8.33 -16.44
CA GLN A 141 15.02 8.38 -17.50
C GLN A 141 13.92 7.36 -17.24
N VAL A 142 12.70 7.65 -17.70
CA VAL A 142 11.58 6.69 -17.68
C VAL A 142 11.96 5.40 -18.43
N SER A 143 12.73 5.51 -19.51
CA SER A 143 13.27 4.35 -20.25
C SER A 143 14.18 3.46 -19.40
N ASP A 144 15.04 4.04 -18.55
CA ASP A 144 15.93 3.28 -17.66
C ASP A 144 15.10 2.52 -16.60
N ALA A 145 14.06 3.17 -16.05
CA ALA A 145 13.14 2.53 -15.11
C ALA A 145 12.36 1.37 -15.76
N ILE A 146 11.86 1.55 -16.99
CA ILE A 146 11.17 0.49 -17.74
C ILE A 146 12.14 -0.68 -18.02
N ALA A 147 13.36 -0.40 -18.48
CA ALA A 147 14.37 -1.43 -18.70
C ALA A 147 14.75 -2.18 -17.42
N GLY A 148 14.77 -1.49 -16.27
CA GLY A 148 14.94 -2.11 -14.95
C GLY A 148 13.81 -3.06 -14.59
N ILE A 149 12.55 -2.66 -14.82
CA ILE A 149 11.37 -3.51 -14.58
C ILE A 149 11.41 -4.74 -15.48
N ASP A 150 11.71 -4.58 -16.77
CA ASP A 150 11.82 -5.69 -17.72
C ASP A 150 12.94 -6.66 -17.31
N TRP A 151 14.08 -6.15 -16.84
CA TRP A 151 15.16 -6.98 -16.31
C TRP A 151 14.69 -7.80 -15.10
N VAL A 152 13.95 -7.18 -14.17
CA VAL A 152 13.40 -7.88 -13.01
C VAL A 152 12.44 -8.99 -13.44
N ILE A 153 11.51 -8.72 -14.36
CA ILE A 153 10.58 -9.73 -14.88
C ILE A 153 11.34 -10.92 -15.46
N ALA A 154 12.36 -10.66 -16.29
CA ALA A 154 13.18 -11.70 -16.91
C ALA A 154 13.98 -12.54 -15.90
N ASN A 155 14.35 -11.96 -14.75
CA ASN A 155 15.20 -12.59 -13.74
C ASN A 155 14.44 -13.04 -12.47
N LYS A 156 13.11 -12.87 -12.43
CA LYS A 156 12.31 -13.10 -11.22
C LYS A 156 12.50 -14.50 -10.63
N ASN A 157 12.58 -15.52 -11.48
CA ASN A 157 12.72 -16.92 -11.05
C ASN A 157 14.14 -17.20 -10.50
N ALA A 158 15.17 -16.58 -11.07
CA ALA A 158 16.57 -16.82 -10.68
C ALA A 158 16.88 -16.31 -9.27
N TYR A 159 16.25 -15.21 -8.85
CA TYR A 159 16.49 -14.59 -7.55
C TYR A 159 15.26 -14.63 -6.63
N ASN A 160 14.21 -15.37 -7.01
CA ASN A 160 12.90 -15.36 -6.37
C ASN A 160 12.38 -13.94 -6.09
N ILE A 161 12.47 -13.05 -7.09
CA ILE A 161 12.00 -11.68 -6.99
C ILE A 161 10.47 -11.70 -6.98
N ARG A 162 9.90 -11.28 -5.87
CA ARG A 162 8.45 -11.23 -5.67
C ARG A 162 7.95 -9.82 -5.38
N VAL A 163 8.86 -8.89 -5.10
CA VAL A 163 8.56 -7.49 -4.79
C VAL A 163 9.44 -6.58 -5.63
N ILE A 164 8.86 -5.57 -6.25
CA ILE A 164 9.54 -4.41 -6.82
C ILE A 164 9.20 -3.20 -5.96
N ASN A 165 10.23 -2.50 -5.49
CA ASN A 165 10.11 -1.21 -4.82
C ASN A 165 10.52 -0.09 -5.78
N LEU A 166 9.59 0.80 -6.09
CA LEU A 166 9.79 2.00 -6.89
C LEU A 166 9.70 3.23 -5.98
N SER A 167 10.83 3.59 -5.38
CA SER A 167 10.98 4.81 -4.58
C SER A 167 11.31 6.03 -5.46
N LEU A 168 10.75 6.05 -6.66
CA LEU A 168 10.91 7.05 -7.71
C LEU A 168 9.56 7.30 -8.39
N GLY A 169 9.45 8.40 -9.11
CA GLY A 169 8.25 8.69 -9.88
C GLY A 169 8.49 9.67 -11.01
N ALA A 170 7.66 9.56 -12.04
CA ALA A 170 7.61 10.50 -13.16
C ALA A 170 6.33 11.35 -13.09
N SER A 171 6.28 12.40 -13.91
CA SER A 171 5.05 13.18 -14.10
C SER A 171 3.91 12.29 -14.59
N SER A 172 2.75 12.38 -13.94
CA SER A 172 1.55 11.57 -14.22
C SER A 172 0.50 12.33 -15.05
N SER A 173 0.92 13.09 -16.06
CA SER A 173 -0.03 13.82 -16.92
C SER A 173 -0.82 12.87 -17.84
N GLU A 174 -0.19 11.80 -18.30
CA GLU A 174 -0.79 10.81 -19.18
C GLU A 174 -1.58 9.75 -18.39
N SER A 175 -2.70 9.29 -18.95
CA SER A 175 -3.54 8.24 -18.36
C SER A 175 -2.73 7.01 -18.02
N TYR A 176 -3.04 6.35 -16.89
CA TYR A 176 -2.43 5.06 -16.52
C TYR A 176 -2.56 4.01 -17.65
N VAL A 177 -3.55 4.15 -18.53
CA VAL A 177 -3.76 3.26 -19.67
C VAL A 177 -2.62 3.34 -20.69
N THR A 178 -2.13 4.55 -20.99
CA THR A 178 -1.14 4.79 -22.05
C THR A 178 0.25 5.14 -21.52
N ASP A 179 0.36 5.59 -20.26
CA ASP A 179 1.63 5.86 -19.60
C ASP A 179 2.55 4.61 -19.65
N PRO A 180 3.75 4.72 -20.23
CA PRO A 180 4.61 3.57 -20.48
C PRO A 180 5.19 2.96 -19.19
N LEU A 181 5.39 3.76 -18.13
CA LEU A 181 5.87 3.28 -16.84
C LEU A 181 4.76 2.54 -16.08
N CYS A 182 3.51 3.04 -16.13
CA CYS A 182 2.33 2.34 -15.62
C CYS A 182 2.17 0.98 -16.30
N ARG A 183 2.27 0.91 -17.63
CA ARG A 183 2.17 -0.35 -18.37
C ARG A 183 3.27 -1.35 -18.00
N ALA A 184 4.51 -0.88 -17.86
CA ALA A 184 5.62 -1.73 -17.40
C ALA A 184 5.37 -2.27 -15.98
N ALA A 185 4.95 -1.41 -15.05
CA ALA A 185 4.61 -1.80 -13.68
C ALA A 185 3.45 -2.80 -13.65
N ARG A 186 2.37 -2.56 -14.41
CA ARG A 186 1.22 -3.46 -14.54
C ARG A 186 1.62 -4.81 -15.12
N ARG A 187 2.53 -4.84 -16.09
CA ARG A 187 3.09 -6.09 -16.63
C ARG A 187 3.82 -6.90 -15.56
N ALA A 188 4.62 -6.25 -14.70
CA ALA A 188 5.26 -6.93 -13.57
C ALA A 188 4.24 -7.51 -12.58
N VAL A 189 3.14 -6.77 -12.31
CA VAL A 189 2.01 -7.27 -11.51
C VAL A 189 1.37 -8.51 -12.15
N ALA A 190 1.07 -8.47 -13.44
CA ALA A 190 0.52 -9.59 -14.20
C ALA A 190 1.44 -10.84 -14.15
N GLU A 191 2.76 -10.63 -14.09
CA GLU A 191 3.77 -11.67 -13.92
C GLU A 191 3.90 -12.19 -12.47
N GLY A 192 3.03 -11.77 -11.56
CA GLY A 192 2.99 -12.24 -10.17
C GLY A 192 3.99 -11.56 -9.23
N ILE A 193 4.57 -10.42 -9.65
CA ILE A 193 5.47 -9.60 -8.83
C ILE A 193 4.66 -8.45 -8.22
N THR A 194 4.69 -8.30 -6.91
CA THR A 194 4.02 -7.16 -6.26
C THR A 194 4.84 -5.89 -6.46
N VAL A 195 4.24 -4.88 -7.11
CA VAL A 195 4.88 -3.58 -7.33
C VAL A 195 4.39 -2.59 -6.28
N VAL A 196 5.33 -1.99 -5.55
CA VAL A 196 5.09 -0.97 -4.53
C VAL A 196 5.74 0.33 -4.99
N ALA A 197 4.97 1.40 -5.12
CA ALA A 197 5.45 2.69 -5.59
C ALA A 197 5.16 3.81 -4.58
N ALA A 198 6.09 4.75 -4.47
CA ALA A 198 5.88 5.99 -3.73
C ALA A 198 4.77 6.83 -4.37
N ALA A 199 3.91 7.44 -3.56
CA ALA A 199 2.87 8.34 -4.07
C ALA A 199 3.44 9.63 -4.71
N GLY A 200 4.59 10.09 -4.22
CA GLY A 200 5.18 11.38 -4.57
C GLY A 200 5.16 12.36 -3.40
N ASN A 201 5.96 13.42 -3.49
CA ASN A 201 6.12 14.42 -2.42
C ASN A 201 5.54 15.80 -2.82
N PHE A 202 4.45 15.80 -3.59
CA PHE A 202 3.84 16.99 -4.20
C PHE A 202 2.47 17.32 -3.59
N GLY A 203 2.28 16.92 -2.33
CA GLY A 203 1.05 17.12 -1.57
C GLY A 203 0.81 18.54 -1.07
N ALA A 204 1.84 19.38 -1.10
CA ALA A 204 1.72 20.79 -0.76
C ALA A 204 2.48 21.63 -1.77
N THR A 205 2.04 22.87 -1.93
CA THR A 205 2.80 23.92 -2.61
C THR A 205 4.04 24.30 -1.79
N GLU A 206 4.97 25.03 -2.38
CA GLU A 206 6.15 25.56 -1.68
C GLU A 206 5.78 26.44 -0.47
N THR A 207 4.61 27.09 -0.50
CA THR A 207 4.07 27.91 0.59
C THR A 207 3.30 27.09 1.64
N GLY A 208 3.27 25.76 1.52
CA GLY A 208 2.63 24.86 2.49
C GLY A 208 1.13 24.65 2.29
N VAL A 209 0.53 25.21 1.23
CA VAL A 209 -0.89 25.00 0.92
C VAL A 209 -1.11 23.58 0.39
N GLU A 210 -2.10 22.87 0.94
CA GLU A 210 -2.47 21.52 0.54
C GLU A 210 -2.86 21.43 -0.95
N ARG A 211 -2.46 20.33 -1.59
CA ARG A 211 -2.69 20.06 -3.02
C ARG A 211 -3.14 18.61 -3.24
N TYR A 212 -4.26 18.47 -3.95
CA TYR A 212 -4.80 17.20 -4.42
C TYR A 212 -4.39 16.94 -5.88
N GLY A 213 -4.52 15.69 -6.33
CA GLY A 213 -4.24 15.33 -7.71
C GLY A 213 -2.77 15.27 -8.09
N SER A 214 -1.92 14.89 -7.14
CA SER A 214 -0.46 14.96 -7.29
C SER A 214 0.25 13.60 -7.20
N ILE A 215 -0.52 12.51 -7.27
CA ILE A 215 -0.01 11.13 -7.34
C ILE A 215 0.80 10.95 -8.63
N THR A 216 2.05 10.52 -8.50
CA THR A 216 3.01 10.36 -9.59
C THR A 216 2.89 9.01 -10.32
N SER A 217 3.50 8.90 -11.49
CA SER A 217 3.62 7.65 -12.24
C SER A 217 4.79 6.81 -11.71
N PRO A 218 4.65 5.48 -11.50
CA PRO A 218 3.49 4.63 -11.84
C PRO A 218 2.47 4.45 -10.70
N GLY A 219 2.56 5.25 -9.63
CA GLY A 219 1.61 5.20 -8.51
C GLY A 219 0.16 5.54 -8.88
N ASN A 220 -0.08 6.13 -10.05
CA ASN A 220 -1.44 6.33 -10.58
C ASN A 220 -2.03 5.06 -11.23
N ASP A 221 -1.26 3.97 -11.39
CA ASP A 221 -1.79 2.70 -11.90
C ASP A 221 -2.65 1.96 -10.84
N PRO A 222 -3.84 1.45 -11.21
CA PRO A 222 -4.73 0.72 -10.30
C PRO A 222 -4.14 -0.60 -9.78
N ALA A 223 -3.27 -1.26 -10.53
CA ALA A 223 -2.66 -2.55 -10.16
C ALA A 223 -1.49 -2.40 -9.18
N VAL A 224 -0.84 -1.23 -9.15
CA VAL A 224 0.28 -0.92 -8.26
C VAL A 224 -0.21 -0.61 -6.84
N ILE A 225 0.58 -0.97 -5.82
CA ILE A 225 0.39 -0.54 -4.44
C ILE A 225 1.08 0.82 -4.27
N THR A 226 0.29 1.88 -4.14
CA THR A 226 0.76 3.26 -4.02
C THR A 226 0.77 3.68 -2.57
N VAL A 227 1.93 4.12 -2.09
CA VAL A 227 2.19 4.35 -0.67
C VAL A 227 2.41 5.83 -0.39
N GLY A 228 1.53 6.43 0.41
CA GLY A 228 1.74 7.76 0.98
C GLY A 228 2.55 7.71 2.27
N ALA A 229 2.92 8.86 2.81
CA ALA A 229 3.79 8.96 3.99
C ALA A 229 3.06 9.51 5.22
N ALA A 230 3.13 8.76 6.32
CA ALA A 230 2.70 9.17 7.65
C ALA A 230 3.89 9.66 8.49
N ASN A 231 3.60 10.57 9.41
CA ASN A 231 4.48 11.05 10.46
C ASN A 231 4.10 10.37 11.76
N THR A 232 4.93 9.44 12.20
CA THR A 232 4.80 8.70 13.46
C THR A 232 5.25 9.50 14.67
N ARG A 233 5.66 10.77 14.49
CA ARG A 233 6.20 11.64 15.55
C ARG A 233 7.39 11.04 16.33
N GLN A 234 7.99 9.96 15.82
CA GLN A 234 9.00 9.14 16.52
C GLN A 234 8.47 8.53 17.84
N THR A 235 7.15 8.36 17.96
CA THR A 235 6.46 7.69 19.07
C THR A 235 6.01 6.30 18.60
N ASP A 236 6.09 5.29 19.45
CA ASP A 236 5.66 3.94 19.08
C ASP A 236 4.13 3.80 19.00
N GLY A 237 3.40 4.59 19.78
CA GLY A 237 1.95 4.63 19.75
C GLY A 237 1.45 5.39 18.54
N GLN A 238 0.30 4.97 17.98
CA GLN A 238 -0.21 5.51 16.72
C GLN A 238 -1.26 6.63 16.91
N SER A 239 -1.54 7.01 18.17
CA SER A 239 -2.60 7.97 18.49
C SER A 239 -2.29 9.40 18.06
N ASP A 240 -1.01 9.75 17.91
CA ASP A 240 -0.55 11.08 17.46
C ASP A 240 -0.03 11.08 16.01
N ASP A 241 -0.20 9.96 15.30
CA ASP A 241 0.19 9.81 13.91
C ASP A 241 -0.64 10.71 13.01
N SER A 242 0.03 11.31 12.03
CA SER A 242 -0.60 12.25 11.10
C SER A 242 -0.07 12.09 9.69
N ILE A 243 -0.88 12.43 8.70
CA ILE A 243 -0.43 12.46 7.30
C ILE A 243 0.64 13.56 7.15
N THR A 244 1.74 13.25 6.46
CA THR A 244 2.79 14.24 6.19
C THR A 244 2.28 15.32 5.23
N TYR A 245 2.69 16.58 5.42
CA TYR A 245 2.23 17.66 4.55
C TYR A 245 2.63 17.43 3.07
N PHE A 246 3.81 16.86 2.83
CA PHE A 246 4.37 16.67 1.50
C PHE A 246 3.77 15.48 0.73
N THR A 247 3.15 14.49 1.39
CA THR A 247 2.70 13.28 0.67
C THR A 247 1.68 13.62 -0.41
N SER A 248 1.91 13.14 -1.62
CA SER A 248 0.98 13.32 -2.73
C SER A 248 -0.39 12.70 -2.39
N ARG A 249 -1.45 13.36 -2.87
CA ARG A 249 -2.85 13.04 -2.57
C ARG A 249 -3.61 12.78 -3.87
N GLY A 250 -4.57 11.86 -3.81
CA GLY A 250 -5.52 11.62 -4.91
C GLY A 250 -6.57 12.72 -5.05
N PRO A 251 -7.67 12.46 -5.77
CA PRO A 251 -7.76 11.41 -6.78
C PRO A 251 -6.73 11.65 -7.89
N THR A 252 -6.35 10.63 -8.65
CA THR A 252 -5.38 10.81 -9.76
C THR A 252 -5.91 11.80 -10.79
N ARG A 253 -5.01 12.61 -11.37
CA ARG A 253 -5.34 13.61 -12.42
C ARG A 253 -4.65 13.33 -13.75
N SER A 254 -4.12 12.13 -13.91
CA SER A 254 -3.76 11.58 -15.21
C SER A 254 -5.00 11.53 -16.10
N HIS A 255 -4.80 11.74 -17.41
CA HIS A 255 -5.92 11.83 -18.35
C HIS A 255 -5.58 11.28 -19.73
N SER A 256 -6.63 10.91 -20.46
CA SER A 256 -6.56 10.68 -21.90
C SER A 256 -7.21 11.84 -22.64
N VAL A 257 -6.87 11.98 -23.92
CA VAL A 257 -7.50 12.94 -24.82
C VAL A 257 -8.27 12.15 -25.86
N THR A 258 -9.58 12.40 -25.98
CA THR A 258 -10.43 11.74 -26.97
C THR A 258 -10.07 12.20 -28.39
N THR A 259 -10.53 11.47 -29.40
CA THR A 259 -10.40 11.89 -30.81
C THR A 259 -11.03 13.27 -31.09
N SER A 260 -12.03 13.67 -30.29
CA SER A 260 -12.65 15.01 -30.36
C SER A 260 -11.91 16.10 -29.58
N GLY A 261 -10.77 15.78 -28.94
CA GLY A 261 -9.97 16.73 -28.16
C GLY A 261 -10.43 16.92 -26.71
N ALA A 262 -11.41 16.16 -26.22
CA ALA A 262 -11.89 16.27 -24.84
C ALA A 262 -10.93 15.58 -23.88
N ILE A 263 -10.66 16.22 -22.73
CA ILE A 263 -9.84 15.65 -21.66
C ILE A 263 -10.71 14.75 -20.77
N CYS A 264 -10.31 13.50 -20.62
CA CYS A 264 -10.96 12.51 -19.76
C CYS A 264 -10.01 12.10 -18.62
N TYR A 265 -10.24 12.66 -17.43
CA TYR A 265 -9.45 12.34 -16.23
C TYR A 265 -9.75 10.95 -15.67
N ASP A 266 -8.71 10.28 -15.18
CA ASP A 266 -8.80 8.94 -14.58
C ASP A 266 -9.46 8.97 -13.18
N ASN A 267 -9.26 10.03 -12.39
CA ASN A 267 -9.88 10.25 -11.07
C ASN A 267 -9.89 9.01 -10.16
N LEU A 268 -8.79 8.27 -10.09
CA LEU A 268 -8.68 7.07 -9.24
C LEU A 268 -8.38 7.46 -7.79
N LEU A 269 -9.02 6.78 -6.84
CA LEU A 269 -8.66 6.80 -5.41
C LEU A 269 -7.24 6.29 -5.23
N LYS A 270 -6.38 7.18 -4.73
CA LYS A 270 -4.98 6.94 -4.38
C LYS A 270 -4.57 7.93 -3.26
N PRO A 271 -3.56 7.64 -2.42
CA PRO A 271 -2.79 6.39 -2.36
C PRO A 271 -3.65 5.18 -1.95
N ASP A 272 -3.12 3.96 -2.02
CA ASP A 272 -3.85 2.78 -1.55
C ASP A 272 -3.79 2.66 -0.02
N LEU A 273 -2.65 3.03 0.57
CA LEU A 273 -2.46 3.16 2.02
C LEU A 273 -1.28 4.10 2.31
N VAL A 274 -1.03 4.37 3.59
CA VAL A 274 0.15 5.11 4.05
C VAL A 274 1.01 4.28 4.99
N ALA A 275 2.31 4.61 5.06
CA ALA A 275 3.25 3.98 5.97
C ALA A 275 4.19 5.03 6.58
N PRO A 276 4.89 4.71 7.69
CA PRO A 276 5.91 5.59 8.28
C PRO A 276 6.93 6.06 7.23
N GLY A 277 6.98 7.37 6.99
CA GLY A 277 7.85 7.97 5.95
C GLY A 277 8.44 9.31 6.36
N ASN A 278 8.28 9.72 7.61
CA ASN A 278 8.89 10.93 8.15
C ASN A 278 10.02 10.58 9.12
N ARG A 279 11.19 11.17 8.90
CA ARG A 279 12.31 11.10 9.84
C ARG A 279 12.77 9.67 10.15
N ILE A 280 12.79 8.81 9.14
CA ILE A 280 13.17 7.41 9.32
C ILE A 280 14.69 7.25 9.21
N VAL A 281 15.28 6.57 10.18
CA VAL A 281 16.71 6.27 10.25
C VAL A 281 16.98 4.90 9.61
N ALA A 282 17.93 4.85 8.66
CA ALA A 282 18.39 3.62 8.01
C ALA A 282 19.82 3.81 7.43
N ALA A 283 20.36 2.79 6.76
CA ALA A 283 21.69 2.78 6.15
C ALA A 283 22.04 4.08 5.41
N GLU A 284 23.25 4.58 5.66
CA GLU A 284 23.86 5.68 4.92
C GLU A 284 24.96 5.17 3.99
N SER A 285 24.91 5.57 2.73
CA SER A 285 25.98 5.31 1.77
C SER A 285 27.17 6.26 2.00
N LYS A 286 28.35 5.69 2.25
CA LYS A 286 29.59 6.44 2.51
C LYS A 286 30.01 7.27 1.29
N ASN A 287 30.36 8.54 1.51
CA ASN A 287 30.80 9.47 0.46
C ASN A 287 29.75 9.69 -0.66
N SER A 288 28.48 9.44 -0.36
CA SER A 288 27.39 9.70 -1.30
C SER A 288 27.11 11.20 -1.44
N TRP A 289 26.44 11.58 -2.52
CA TRP A 289 26.04 12.97 -2.77
C TRP A 289 25.19 13.51 -1.62
N LEU A 290 24.18 12.76 -1.15
CA LEU A 290 23.34 13.15 -0.01
C LEU A 290 24.15 13.37 1.26
N ALA A 291 25.05 12.46 1.62
CA ALA A 291 25.90 12.61 2.79
C ALA A 291 26.83 13.83 2.69
N SER A 292 27.30 14.16 1.47
CA SER A 292 28.19 15.30 1.24
C SER A 292 27.48 16.66 1.25
N GLN A 293 26.30 16.75 0.64
CA GLN A 293 25.55 18.02 0.50
C GLN A 293 24.68 18.31 1.72
N HIS A 294 24.26 17.27 2.43
CA HIS A 294 23.35 17.37 3.57
C HIS A 294 23.92 16.62 4.78
N PRO A 295 25.08 17.03 5.33
CA PRO A 295 25.72 16.33 6.46
C PRO A 295 24.85 16.31 7.73
N TYR A 296 23.88 17.21 7.86
CA TYR A 296 22.92 17.23 8.96
C TYR A 296 21.90 16.07 8.92
N LEU A 297 21.83 15.31 7.82
CA LEU A 297 21.03 14.08 7.73
C LEU A 297 21.73 12.89 8.37
N HIS A 298 23.05 12.97 8.59
CA HIS A 298 23.79 11.94 9.32
C HIS A 298 23.21 11.82 10.73
N ASN A 299 22.85 10.60 11.12
CA ASN A 299 22.27 10.31 12.42
C ASN A 299 23.34 9.73 13.37
N SER A 300 24.05 8.70 12.93
CA SER A 300 25.05 8.02 13.77
C SER A 300 25.98 7.10 12.96
N GLY A 301 27.05 6.64 13.63
CA GLY A 301 27.96 5.63 13.07
C GLY A 301 29.02 6.19 12.14
N SER A 302 29.76 5.30 11.48
CA SER A 302 30.82 5.68 10.53
C SER A 302 31.11 4.56 9.53
N GLY A 303 31.60 4.94 8.35
CA GLY A 303 32.05 3.99 7.32
C GLY A 303 30.93 3.07 6.85
N THR A 304 31.09 1.75 7.04
CA THR A 304 30.09 0.74 6.65
C THR A 304 29.01 0.50 7.71
N ARG A 305 28.98 1.34 8.76
CA ARG A 305 28.01 1.33 9.86
C ARG A 305 27.36 2.71 10.04
N SER A 306 27.31 3.51 8.98
CA SER A 306 26.72 4.85 9.04
C SER A 306 25.22 4.79 8.85
N PHE A 307 24.49 5.62 9.58
CA PHE A 307 23.04 5.75 9.48
C PHE A 307 22.66 7.19 9.24
N MET A 308 21.67 7.40 8.38
CA MET A 308 21.12 8.71 8.07
C MET A 308 19.60 8.71 8.18
N GLN A 309 19.05 9.91 8.30
CA GLN A 309 17.63 10.13 8.51
C GLN A 309 17.01 10.81 7.29
N LEU A 310 16.05 10.16 6.63
CA LEU A 310 15.34 10.70 5.47
C LEU A 310 13.84 10.80 5.72
N SER A 311 13.18 11.63 4.89
CA SER A 311 11.73 11.79 4.87
C SER A 311 11.24 11.79 3.43
N GLY A 312 10.13 11.11 3.16
CA GLY A 312 9.53 11.04 1.83
C GLY A 312 8.61 9.84 1.67
N THR A 313 7.75 9.88 0.66
CA THR A 313 7.00 8.69 0.22
C THR A 313 7.94 7.61 -0.34
N SER A 314 9.11 8.01 -0.84
CA SER A 314 10.22 7.11 -1.19
C SER A 314 10.76 6.30 -0.01
N ILE A 315 10.50 6.74 1.23
CA ILE A 315 10.88 6.07 2.47
C ILE A 315 9.72 5.25 3.04
N ALA A 316 8.47 5.65 2.77
CA ALA A 316 7.29 4.87 3.15
C ALA A 316 7.10 3.62 2.26
N ALA A 317 7.36 3.72 0.96
CA ALA A 317 7.28 2.59 0.02
C ALA A 317 8.10 1.35 0.45
N PRO A 318 9.38 1.46 0.87
CA PRO A 318 10.15 0.29 1.31
C PRO A 318 9.63 -0.34 2.59
N VAL A 319 8.93 0.40 3.47
CA VAL A 319 8.25 -0.19 4.64
C VAL A 319 7.19 -1.20 4.16
N VAL A 320 6.37 -0.80 3.18
CA VAL A 320 5.35 -1.68 2.59
C VAL A 320 6.00 -2.82 1.80
N SER A 321 7.08 -2.56 1.06
CA SER A 321 7.83 -3.61 0.34
C SER A 321 8.35 -4.70 1.29
N GLY A 322 8.86 -4.33 2.46
CA GLY A 322 9.24 -5.29 3.50
C GLY A 322 8.02 -6.02 4.09
N ALA A 323 6.90 -5.33 4.31
CA ALA A 323 5.67 -5.97 4.78
C ALA A 323 5.17 -7.04 3.79
N VAL A 324 5.24 -6.75 2.48
CA VAL A 324 4.91 -7.71 1.42
C VAL A 324 5.82 -8.95 1.50
N ALA A 325 7.11 -8.77 1.76
CA ALA A 325 8.03 -9.89 1.93
C ALA A 325 7.64 -10.79 3.12
N LEU A 326 7.20 -10.21 4.24
CA LEU A 326 6.71 -10.97 5.40
C LEU A 326 5.42 -11.74 5.09
N LEU A 327 4.49 -11.12 4.34
CA LEU A 327 3.26 -11.80 3.89
C LEU A 327 3.59 -12.99 2.99
N LEU A 328 4.55 -12.84 2.08
CA LEU A 328 4.96 -13.89 1.15
C LEU A 328 5.77 -15.01 1.79
N GLU A 329 6.56 -14.71 2.83
CA GLU A 329 7.18 -15.73 3.66
C GLU A 329 6.10 -16.57 4.37
N LYS A 330 5.10 -15.92 4.97
CA LYS A 330 4.02 -16.59 5.68
C LYS A 330 3.12 -17.41 4.74
N ASN A 331 2.77 -16.82 3.60
CA ASN A 331 1.92 -17.40 2.58
C ASN A 331 2.46 -17.09 1.16
N PRO A 332 3.27 -17.99 0.58
CA PRO A 332 3.83 -17.78 -0.75
C PRO A 332 2.79 -17.84 -1.90
N GLY A 333 1.59 -18.32 -1.59
CA GLY A 333 0.46 -18.50 -2.50
C GLY A 333 -0.37 -17.25 -2.76
N LEU A 334 -0.05 -16.11 -2.14
CA LEU A 334 -0.80 -14.87 -2.37
C LEU A 334 -0.49 -14.28 -3.76
N THR A 335 -1.53 -13.79 -4.43
CA THR A 335 -1.40 -12.99 -5.67
C THR A 335 -1.16 -11.51 -5.32
N PRO A 336 -0.51 -10.72 -6.19
CA PRO A 336 -0.30 -9.30 -5.93
C PRO A 336 -1.58 -8.50 -5.60
N PRO A 337 -2.73 -8.66 -6.30
CA PRO A 337 -3.94 -7.94 -5.91
C PRO A 337 -4.53 -8.40 -4.56
N LEU A 338 -4.35 -9.69 -4.20
CA LEU A 338 -4.76 -10.19 -2.89
C LEU A 338 -3.87 -9.64 -1.76
N ILE A 339 -2.57 -9.50 -1.99
CA ILE A 339 -1.64 -8.82 -1.06
C ILE A 339 -2.09 -7.37 -0.85
N LYS A 340 -2.37 -6.66 -1.95
CA LYS A 340 -2.90 -5.29 -1.90
C LYS A 340 -4.22 -5.20 -1.13
N ALA A 341 -5.12 -6.17 -1.31
CA ALA A 341 -6.38 -6.22 -0.58
C ALA A 341 -6.18 -6.47 0.92
N ILE A 342 -5.30 -7.40 1.30
CA ILE A 342 -4.97 -7.69 2.71
C ILE A 342 -4.44 -6.42 3.40
N LEU A 343 -3.46 -5.75 2.77
CA LEU A 343 -2.84 -4.55 3.34
C LEU A 343 -3.83 -3.42 3.56
N GLN A 344 -4.75 -3.19 2.61
CA GLN A 344 -5.81 -2.18 2.74
C GLN A 344 -6.83 -2.57 3.82
N TYR A 345 -7.32 -3.81 3.80
CA TYR A 345 -8.38 -4.26 4.70
C TYR A 345 -7.98 -4.18 6.17
N THR A 346 -6.72 -4.49 6.49
CA THR A 346 -6.21 -4.49 7.86
C THR A 346 -5.65 -3.14 8.30
N ALA A 347 -5.59 -2.15 7.41
CA ALA A 347 -5.01 -0.84 7.70
C ALA A 347 -5.80 -0.10 8.80
N GLN A 348 -5.08 0.70 9.59
CA GLN A 348 -5.65 1.52 10.64
C GLN A 348 -6.18 2.83 10.05
N GLN A 349 -7.45 3.15 10.30
CA GLN A 349 -7.98 4.46 9.92
C GLN A 349 -7.29 5.58 10.72
N MET A 350 -6.93 6.65 10.02
CA MET A 350 -6.43 7.91 10.58
C MET A 350 -7.57 8.92 10.58
N PRO A 351 -8.22 9.21 11.73
CA PRO A 351 -9.43 10.04 11.76
C PRO A 351 -9.22 11.48 11.25
N SER A 352 -7.98 11.97 11.31
CA SER A 352 -7.62 13.32 10.86
C SER A 352 -7.35 13.42 9.36
N ALA A 353 -7.60 12.37 8.58
CA ALA A 353 -7.36 12.32 7.14
C ALA A 353 -8.56 11.80 6.35
N ASN A 354 -8.71 12.24 5.11
CA ASN A 354 -9.69 11.70 4.15
C ASN A 354 -9.05 10.60 3.27
N VAL A 355 -9.89 9.87 2.52
CA VAL A 355 -9.44 8.72 1.70
C VAL A 355 -8.45 9.09 0.60
N CYS A 356 -8.49 10.32 0.09
CA CYS A 356 -7.52 10.79 -0.91
C CYS A 356 -6.15 11.14 -0.29
N GLN A 357 -6.08 11.26 1.04
CA GLN A 357 -4.84 11.49 1.79
C GLN A 357 -4.27 10.18 2.32
N GLN A 358 -5.09 9.38 3.00
CA GLN A 358 -4.64 8.18 3.72
C GLN A 358 -4.80 6.87 2.94
N GLY A 359 -5.57 6.89 1.84
CA GLY A 359 -6.02 5.66 1.20
C GLY A 359 -6.92 4.86 2.13
N ALA A 360 -6.61 3.56 2.27
CA ALA A 360 -7.27 2.69 3.23
C ALA A 360 -6.76 2.88 4.68
N GLY A 361 -5.74 3.71 4.91
CA GLY A 361 -5.23 4.00 6.25
C GLY A 361 -3.74 3.66 6.43
N LEU A 362 -3.29 3.67 7.69
CA LEU A 362 -1.92 3.39 8.10
C LEU A 362 -1.63 1.88 8.11
N LEU A 363 -0.47 1.51 7.57
CA LEU A 363 0.00 0.13 7.47
C LEU A 363 0.00 -0.61 8.82
N ASN A 364 -0.68 -1.75 8.85
CA ASN A 364 -0.71 -2.67 9.99
C ASN A 364 -0.21 -4.07 9.58
N ILE A 365 1.05 -4.36 9.89
CA ILE A 365 1.73 -5.59 9.44
C ILE A 365 1.24 -6.80 10.24
N SER A 366 1.02 -6.64 11.55
CA SER A 366 0.56 -7.74 12.40
C SER A 366 -0.83 -8.26 12.01
N GLY A 367 -1.76 -7.34 11.69
CA GLY A 367 -3.08 -7.68 11.18
C GLY A 367 -3.00 -8.33 9.80
N ALA A 368 -2.22 -7.74 8.89
CA ALA A 368 -2.04 -8.26 7.54
C ALA A 368 -1.50 -9.70 7.53
N VAL A 369 -0.49 -10.01 8.36
CA VAL A 369 0.08 -11.36 8.46
C VAL A 369 -0.91 -12.34 9.08
N SER A 370 -1.67 -11.92 10.09
CA SER A 370 -2.71 -12.76 10.71
C SER A 370 -3.81 -13.13 9.71
N LEU A 371 -4.18 -12.21 8.82
CA LEU A 371 -5.12 -12.48 7.73
C LEU A 371 -4.50 -13.39 6.66
N ALA A 372 -3.25 -13.14 6.24
CA ALA A 372 -2.55 -13.99 5.27
C ALA A 372 -2.38 -15.45 5.72
N GLU A 373 -2.22 -15.66 7.03
CA GLU A 373 -2.04 -16.97 7.66
C GLU A 373 -3.22 -17.91 7.45
N VAL A 374 -4.45 -17.39 7.51
CA VAL A 374 -5.67 -18.21 7.45
C VAL A 374 -6.09 -18.56 6.02
N LEU A 375 -5.44 -17.95 5.02
CA LEU A 375 -5.72 -18.20 3.61
C LEU A 375 -4.97 -19.44 3.10
N ARG A 376 -5.56 -20.07 2.09
CA ARG A 376 -4.92 -21.15 1.34
C ARG A 376 -3.58 -20.70 0.75
N ARG A 377 -2.65 -21.66 0.65
CA ARG A 377 -1.30 -21.43 0.11
C ARG A 377 -1.16 -21.76 -1.38
N ASP A 378 -2.22 -22.24 -2.02
CA ASP A 378 -2.24 -22.62 -3.44
C ASP A 378 -2.96 -21.59 -4.34
N ILE A 379 -3.46 -20.48 -3.79
CA ILE A 379 -4.31 -19.50 -4.50
C ILE A 379 -3.66 -19.03 -5.80
N SER A 380 -2.41 -18.55 -5.77
CA SER A 380 -1.71 -18.05 -6.96
C SER A 380 -1.59 -19.12 -8.04
N THR A 381 -1.27 -20.36 -7.66
CA THR A 381 -1.19 -21.48 -8.60
C THR A 381 -2.55 -21.89 -9.15
N ALA A 382 -3.61 -21.81 -8.34
CA ALA A 382 -4.97 -22.12 -8.75
C ALA A 382 -5.53 -21.06 -9.70
N VAL A 383 -5.25 -19.78 -9.46
CA VAL A 383 -5.55 -18.66 -10.36
C VAL A 383 -4.82 -18.84 -11.69
N ALA A 384 -3.50 -19.09 -11.66
CA ALA A 384 -2.70 -19.25 -12.87
C ALA A 384 -3.15 -20.45 -13.74
N ARG A 385 -3.67 -21.52 -13.12
CA ARG A 385 -4.22 -22.69 -13.82
C ARG A 385 -5.70 -22.55 -14.20
N GLY A 386 -6.37 -21.48 -13.79
CA GLY A 386 -7.82 -21.32 -13.96
C GLY A 386 -8.65 -22.37 -13.23
N SER A 387 -8.11 -22.98 -12.17
CA SER A 387 -8.78 -24.07 -11.42
C SER A 387 -9.63 -23.58 -10.26
N ILE A 388 -9.46 -22.32 -9.84
CA ILE A 388 -10.29 -21.67 -8.81
C ILE A 388 -11.41 -20.87 -9.49
N ARG A 389 -12.63 -21.02 -8.98
CA ARG A 389 -13.85 -20.40 -9.50
C ARG A 389 -14.35 -19.29 -8.58
N PRO A 390 -15.07 -18.28 -9.10
CA PRO A 390 -15.73 -17.29 -8.25
C PRO A 390 -16.56 -17.97 -7.17
N GLY A 391 -16.36 -17.60 -5.91
CA GLY A 391 -17.08 -18.16 -4.76
C GLY A 391 -16.39 -19.32 -4.06
N ASP A 392 -15.34 -19.92 -4.65
CA ASP A 392 -14.54 -20.96 -4.01
C ASP A 392 -13.91 -20.45 -2.72
N SER A 393 -13.75 -21.33 -1.72
CA SER A 393 -13.14 -20.94 -0.44
C SER A 393 -11.69 -20.49 -0.62
N LEU A 394 -11.38 -19.31 -0.08
CA LEU A 394 -10.03 -18.80 0.11
C LEU A 394 -9.42 -19.25 1.44
N LEU A 395 -10.23 -19.59 2.43
CA LEU A 395 -9.75 -20.06 3.72
C LEU A 395 -9.11 -21.44 3.61
N ALA A 396 -8.00 -21.62 4.32
CA ALA A 396 -7.42 -22.93 4.52
C ALA A 396 -8.40 -23.85 5.28
N SER A 397 -8.22 -25.16 5.14
CA SER A 397 -9.11 -26.14 5.78
C SER A 397 -9.20 -25.90 7.30
N ARG A 398 -10.43 -25.69 7.79
CA ARG A 398 -10.76 -25.40 9.21
C ARG A 398 -10.24 -24.06 9.74
N ALA A 399 -9.64 -23.22 8.91
CA ALA A 399 -9.28 -21.87 9.30
C ALA A 399 -10.54 -21.00 9.42
N GLN A 400 -10.46 -19.99 10.28
CA GLN A 400 -11.50 -18.99 10.46
C GLN A 400 -10.90 -17.60 10.23
N MET A 401 -11.75 -16.63 9.89
CA MET A 401 -11.30 -15.25 9.84
C MET A 401 -10.79 -14.82 11.22
N PRO A 402 -9.64 -14.14 11.30
CA PRO A 402 -9.19 -13.54 12.55
C PRO A 402 -10.18 -12.47 13.01
N ALA A 403 -10.11 -12.12 14.30
CA ALA A 403 -10.83 -10.95 14.80
C ALA A 403 -10.39 -9.70 14.01
N PRO A 404 -11.31 -8.76 13.71
CA PRO A 404 -11.03 -7.59 12.86
C PRO A 404 -10.26 -6.49 13.62
N PHE A 405 -9.31 -6.89 14.46
CA PHE A 405 -8.44 -6.00 15.19
C PHE A 405 -7.08 -6.66 15.39
N SER A 406 -6.10 -5.84 15.72
CA SER A 406 -4.76 -6.27 16.12
C SER A 406 -4.31 -5.47 17.32
N VAL A 407 -3.19 -5.85 17.93
CA VAL A 407 -2.56 -5.02 18.96
C VAL A 407 -1.21 -4.57 18.44
N VAL A 408 -0.98 -3.26 18.37
CA VAL A 408 0.28 -2.65 17.90
C VAL A 408 0.76 -1.68 18.98
N ALA A 409 2.04 -1.73 19.34
CA ALA A 409 2.60 -0.94 20.45
C ALA A 409 1.79 -1.03 21.78
N GLY A 410 1.18 -2.18 22.05
CA GLY A 410 0.33 -2.40 23.23
C GLY A 410 -1.09 -1.82 23.15
N GLN A 411 -1.46 -1.18 22.03
CA GLN A 411 -2.78 -0.59 21.81
C GLN A 411 -3.62 -1.47 20.87
N ARG A 412 -4.92 -1.59 21.14
CA ARG A 412 -5.86 -2.25 20.22
C ARG A 412 -6.12 -1.33 19.03
N ILE A 413 -5.96 -1.89 17.84
CA ILE A 413 -6.18 -1.24 16.55
C ILE A 413 -7.23 -2.03 15.78
N ASP A 414 -8.41 -1.44 15.61
CA ASP A 414 -9.46 -2.01 14.76
C ASP A 414 -9.10 -1.81 13.28
N TRP A 415 -9.46 -2.79 12.46
CA TRP A 415 -9.16 -2.78 11.02
C TRP A 415 -10.16 -1.92 10.25
N GLY A 416 -9.69 -1.25 9.19
CA GLY A 416 -10.57 -0.45 8.32
C GLY A 416 -11.67 -1.25 7.64
N GLY A 417 -11.39 -2.51 7.27
CA GLY A 417 -12.42 -3.43 6.78
C GLY A 417 -12.87 -3.20 5.34
N TYR A 418 -12.17 -2.36 4.57
CA TYR A 418 -12.46 -2.07 3.17
C TYR A 418 -11.20 -2.08 2.28
N ILE A 419 -11.40 -2.21 0.97
CA ILE A 419 -10.35 -2.18 -0.06
C ILE A 419 -10.77 -1.32 -1.25
N PHE A 420 -9.79 -0.78 -1.98
CA PHE A 420 -10.03 -0.20 -3.30
C PHE A 420 -9.83 -1.25 -4.39
N ALA A 421 -10.89 -1.61 -5.10
CA ALA A 421 -10.83 -2.42 -6.31
C ALA A 421 -10.62 -1.51 -7.53
N GLY A 422 -9.43 -1.62 -8.11
CA GLY A 422 -8.96 -0.81 -9.23
C GLY A 422 -8.99 0.71 -9.03
N GLY A 423 -9.01 1.16 -7.77
CA GLY A 423 -8.98 2.60 -7.46
C GLY A 423 -10.26 3.35 -7.81
N SER A 424 -11.35 2.69 -8.20
CA SER A 424 -12.63 3.36 -8.48
C SER A 424 -13.81 2.76 -7.72
N HIS A 425 -13.60 1.60 -7.08
CA HIS A 425 -14.64 0.86 -6.37
C HIS A 425 -14.17 0.61 -4.95
N VAL A 426 -15.02 0.81 -3.96
CA VAL A 426 -14.74 0.43 -2.57
C VAL A 426 -15.56 -0.78 -2.21
N LEU A 427 -14.88 -1.80 -1.72
CA LEU A 427 -15.47 -3.06 -1.35
C LEU A 427 -15.18 -3.33 0.13
N ALA A 428 -16.16 -3.87 0.84
CA ALA A 428 -16.04 -4.20 2.25
C ALA A 428 -16.62 -5.57 2.57
N GLY A 429 -16.35 -6.03 3.80
CA GLY A 429 -16.88 -7.27 4.35
C GLY A 429 -15.91 -8.45 4.26
N GLN A 430 -16.14 -9.45 5.13
CA GLN A 430 -15.24 -10.60 5.28
C GLN A 430 -15.26 -11.55 4.09
N ASP A 431 -16.31 -11.52 3.26
CA ASP A 431 -16.43 -12.40 2.10
C ASP A 431 -15.37 -12.11 1.02
N LEU A 432 -14.74 -10.93 1.06
CA LEU A 432 -13.50 -10.62 0.32
C LEU A 432 -12.40 -11.67 0.58
N PHE A 433 -12.29 -12.20 1.80
CA PHE A 433 -11.23 -13.12 2.19
C PHE A 433 -11.73 -14.53 2.49
N LYS A 434 -13.05 -14.75 2.54
CA LYS A 434 -13.65 -16.09 2.63
C LYS A 434 -13.83 -16.74 1.27
N ARG A 435 -14.16 -15.95 0.25
CA ARG A 435 -14.52 -16.43 -1.09
C ARG A 435 -13.66 -15.80 -2.17
N TYR A 436 -13.30 -16.58 -3.18
CA TYR A 436 -12.47 -16.11 -4.28
C TYR A 436 -13.25 -15.11 -5.14
N GLN A 437 -12.63 -13.95 -5.34
CA GLN A 437 -13.09 -12.90 -6.23
C GLN A 437 -12.17 -12.84 -7.47
N PRO A 438 -12.70 -12.78 -8.70
CA PRO A 438 -11.89 -12.61 -9.90
C PRO A 438 -10.97 -11.38 -9.92
N ILE A 439 -11.27 -10.35 -9.12
CA ILE A 439 -10.37 -9.19 -8.92
C ILE A 439 -8.99 -9.58 -8.32
N TYR A 440 -8.83 -10.80 -7.80
CA TYR A 440 -7.54 -11.31 -7.33
C TYR A 440 -6.67 -11.93 -8.43
N ASN A 441 -7.13 -11.91 -9.68
CA ASN A 441 -6.31 -12.26 -10.83
C ASN A 441 -5.32 -11.12 -11.15
N PRO A 442 -3.99 -11.36 -11.12
CA PRO A 442 -2.98 -10.33 -11.35
C PRO A 442 -3.01 -9.71 -12.75
N SER A 443 -3.56 -10.41 -13.75
CA SER A 443 -3.69 -9.90 -15.12
C SER A 443 -4.92 -9.00 -15.31
N LEU A 444 -5.81 -8.93 -14.32
CA LEU A 444 -7.09 -8.23 -14.41
C LEU A 444 -6.98 -6.83 -13.82
N VAL A 445 -7.48 -5.84 -14.56
CA VAL A 445 -7.68 -4.46 -14.09
C VAL A 445 -9.13 -4.07 -14.33
N TRP A 446 -9.79 -3.61 -13.28
CA TRP A 446 -11.19 -3.16 -13.31
C TRP A 446 -11.29 -1.73 -12.81
N VAL A 447 -11.62 -0.80 -13.71
CA VAL A 447 -11.73 0.62 -13.41
C VAL A 447 -13.05 1.12 -13.98
N ARG A 448 -13.89 1.70 -13.15
CA ARG A 448 -15.25 2.14 -13.50
C ARG A 448 -16.03 0.99 -14.15
N ASP A 449 -16.54 1.20 -15.35
CA ASP A 449 -17.25 0.24 -16.20
C ASP A 449 -16.32 -0.62 -17.07
N ARG A 450 -15.02 -0.35 -17.07
CA ARG A 450 -14.05 -1.04 -17.93
C ARG A 450 -13.32 -2.15 -17.19
N VAL A 451 -13.37 -3.34 -17.76
CA VAL A 451 -12.59 -4.50 -17.33
C VAL A 451 -11.59 -4.87 -18.42
N THR A 452 -10.34 -5.08 -18.05
CA THR A 452 -9.30 -5.58 -18.96
C THR A 452 -8.57 -6.77 -18.35
N ILE A 453 -8.20 -7.73 -19.18
CA ILE A 453 -7.30 -8.83 -18.83
C ILE A 453 -6.13 -8.78 -19.82
N ASN A 454 -4.90 -8.67 -19.33
CA ASN A 454 -3.71 -8.48 -20.18
C ASN A 454 -3.92 -7.33 -21.19
N GLU A 455 -4.38 -6.18 -20.70
CA GLU A 455 -4.71 -4.97 -21.49
C GLU A 455 -5.86 -5.14 -22.51
N THR A 456 -6.46 -6.34 -22.62
CA THR A 456 -7.56 -6.62 -23.55
C THR A 456 -8.91 -6.42 -22.86
N PRO A 457 -9.83 -5.62 -23.43
CA PRO A 457 -11.18 -5.43 -22.86
C PRO A 457 -11.99 -6.72 -22.76
N VAL A 458 -12.74 -6.87 -21.67
CA VAL A 458 -13.66 -8.00 -21.45
C VAL A 458 -15.09 -7.46 -21.31
N LEU A 459 -16.03 -8.03 -22.07
CA LEU A 459 -17.40 -7.49 -22.21
C LEU A 459 -18.37 -7.95 -21.11
N SER A 460 -18.11 -9.07 -20.45
CA SER A 460 -18.96 -9.56 -19.35
C SER A 460 -18.20 -10.55 -18.47
N CYS A 461 -18.11 -10.25 -17.17
CA CYS A 461 -17.60 -11.17 -16.16
C CYS A 461 -18.15 -10.79 -14.79
N ALA A 462 -18.59 -11.79 -14.01
CA ALA A 462 -18.88 -11.58 -12.59
C ALA A 462 -17.56 -11.37 -11.86
N LEU A 463 -17.29 -10.15 -11.38
CA LEU A 463 -16.03 -9.80 -10.72
C LEU A 463 -16.07 -9.97 -9.21
N ILE A 464 -17.27 -9.91 -8.65
CA ILE A 464 -17.55 -9.94 -7.22
C ILE A 464 -18.67 -10.94 -6.96
N THR A 465 -18.51 -11.76 -5.92
CA THR A 465 -19.48 -12.77 -5.51
C THR A 465 -20.48 -12.20 -4.51
N PRO A 466 -21.70 -12.77 -4.40
CA PRO A 466 -22.65 -12.38 -3.37
C PRO A 466 -22.04 -12.41 -1.96
N GLY A 467 -22.36 -11.38 -1.17
CA GLY A 467 -21.89 -11.19 0.21
C GLY A 467 -20.76 -10.16 0.37
N VAL A 468 -20.13 -9.72 -0.72
CA VAL A 468 -19.24 -8.55 -0.71
C VAL A 468 -20.10 -7.28 -0.81
N VAL A 469 -19.79 -6.30 0.05
CA VAL A 469 -20.52 -5.03 0.11
C VAL A 469 -19.84 -4.02 -0.81
N PHE A 470 -20.60 -3.41 -1.72
CA PHE A 470 -20.17 -2.23 -2.46
C PHE A 470 -20.45 -1.00 -1.62
N ALA A 471 -19.41 -0.22 -1.36
CA ALA A 471 -19.55 1.09 -0.74
C ALA A 471 -19.56 2.15 -1.85
N ASP A 472 -20.75 2.64 -2.18
CA ASP A 472 -20.93 3.77 -3.10
C ASP A 472 -20.59 5.11 -2.42
N LEU A 473 -20.49 5.11 -1.09
CA LEU A 473 -20.20 6.26 -0.24
C LEU A 473 -19.12 5.90 0.79
N ILE A 474 -18.09 6.74 0.93
CA ILE A 474 -17.10 6.66 2.02
C ILE A 474 -17.13 7.96 2.82
N ALA A 475 -17.45 7.90 4.11
CA ALA A 475 -17.32 9.07 4.97
C ALA A 475 -15.83 9.39 5.24
N GLY A 476 -15.43 10.64 5.07
CA GLY A 476 -14.11 11.16 5.40
C GLY A 476 -14.19 12.48 6.17
N ARG A 477 -13.03 13.00 6.57
CA ARG A 477 -12.88 14.21 7.40
C ARG A 477 -13.67 15.44 6.93
N ASP A 478 -13.87 15.59 5.62
CA ASP A 478 -14.52 16.75 4.99
C ASP A 478 -15.86 16.40 4.32
N GLY A 479 -16.45 15.25 4.63
CA GLY A 479 -17.74 14.80 4.10
C GLY A 479 -17.71 13.41 3.46
N ILE A 480 -18.76 13.08 2.70
CA ILE A 480 -18.95 11.77 2.09
C ILE A 480 -18.42 11.76 0.64
N PHE A 481 -17.54 10.81 0.35
CA PHE A 481 -17.00 10.55 -0.98
C PHE A 481 -17.90 9.56 -1.72
N VAL A 482 -18.61 10.04 -2.74
CA VAL A 482 -19.37 9.20 -3.67
C VAL A 482 -18.46 8.72 -4.81
N LEU A 483 -18.39 7.42 -5.03
CA LEU A 483 -17.59 6.84 -6.11
C LEU A 483 -18.38 6.74 -7.42
N GLY A 484 -18.16 7.69 -8.33
CA GLY A 484 -18.67 7.63 -9.71
C GLY A 484 -19.42 8.88 -10.15
N ALA A 485 -18.85 9.62 -11.09
CA ALA A 485 -19.45 10.84 -11.63
C ALA A 485 -20.57 10.52 -12.64
N SER A 486 -21.81 10.83 -12.27
CA SER A 486 -22.83 11.45 -13.12
C SER A 486 -23.92 12.01 -12.20
N ILE A 487 -23.78 13.27 -11.81
CA ILE A 487 -24.91 14.06 -11.33
C ILE A 487 -25.65 14.50 -12.59
N SER A 488 -26.56 13.65 -13.07
CA SER A 488 -27.65 14.08 -13.94
C SER A 488 -28.93 13.74 -13.21
N HIS A 489 -29.58 14.77 -12.68
CA HIS A 489 -30.96 14.82 -12.21
C HIS A 489 -31.63 13.50 -11.78
N ALA A 490 -31.99 13.43 -10.48
CA ALA A 490 -32.73 12.35 -9.84
C ALA A 490 -31.94 11.04 -9.65
N LEU A 491 -31.42 10.84 -8.43
CA LEU A 491 -31.18 9.48 -7.93
C LEU A 491 -32.44 9.02 -7.19
N THR A 492 -33.20 8.15 -7.84
CA THR A 492 -34.09 7.22 -7.15
C THR A 492 -33.20 6.08 -6.66
N LEU A 493 -33.00 5.97 -5.34
CA LEU A 493 -32.41 4.78 -4.74
C LEU A 493 -33.32 3.60 -5.08
N GLY A 494 -32.78 2.55 -5.69
CA GLY A 494 -33.57 1.36 -6.00
C GLY A 494 -34.02 0.65 -4.72
N GLN A 495 -35.20 0.03 -4.76
CA GLN A 495 -35.77 -0.76 -3.67
C GLN A 495 -34.82 -1.88 -3.21
N GLY A 496 -34.60 -2.03 -1.90
CA GLY A 496 -33.98 -3.24 -1.31
C GLY A 496 -32.51 -3.13 -0.87
N ILE A 497 -32.03 -1.95 -0.47
CA ILE A 497 -30.66 -1.75 0.05
C ILE A 497 -30.67 -1.85 1.59
N THR A 498 -29.77 -2.67 2.15
CA THR A 498 -29.57 -2.81 3.60
C THR A 498 -28.23 -2.20 4.02
N LEU A 499 -28.26 -1.20 4.90
CA LEU A 499 -27.06 -0.67 5.56
C LEU A 499 -26.74 -1.54 6.78
N ALA A 500 -25.52 -2.07 6.85
CA ALA A 500 -25.10 -3.03 7.88
C ALA A 500 -24.71 -2.34 9.22
N GLU A 501 -24.68 -3.14 10.30
CA GLU A 501 -24.37 -2.72 11.68
C GLU A 501 -23.03 -1.98 11.81
N GLY A 502 -22.96 -0.99 12.71
CA GLY A 502 -21.73 -0.27 13.05
C GLY A 502 -21.39 0.93 12.15
N ILE A 503 -22.33 1.37 11.31
CA ILE A 503 -22.19 2.56 10.46
C ILE A 503 -22.65 3.81 11.23
N THR A 504 -21.81 4.84 11.30
CA THR A 504 -22.18 6.17 11.79
C THR A 504 -22.40 7.09 10.59
N LEU A 505 -23.59 7.66 10.49
CA LEU A 505 -23.96 8.61 9.43
C LEU A 505 -23.80 10.04 9.98
N ALA A 506 -22.99 10.87 9.29
CA ALA A 506 -22.69 12.25 9.69
C ALA A 506 -23.75 13.26 9.19
N GLU A 507 -23.62 14.51 9.59
CA GLU A 507 -24.60 15.59 9.31
C GLU A 507 -24.83 15.84 7.82
N GLY A 508 -26.08 16.18 7.46
CA GLY A 508 -26.47 16.64 6.12
C GLY A 508 -26.81 15.54 5.11
N ILE A 509 -27.14 14.33 5.56
CA ILE A 509 -27.46 13.17 4.70
C ILE A 509 -28.97 13.09 4.45
N THR A 510 -29.38 12.88 3.19
CA THR A 510 -30.77 12.54 2.82
C THR A 510 -30.86 11.08 2.37
N LEU A 511 -31.67 10.28 3.05
CA LEU A 511 -31.96 8.89 2.67
C LEU A 511 -33.29 8.84 1.90
N ALA A 512 -33.33 8.18 0.74
CA ALA A 512 -34.55 8.01 -0.05
C ALA A 512 -35.31 6.71 0.28
N GLU A 513 -36.49 6.55 -0.32
CA GLU A 513 -37.44 5.44 -0.09
C GLU A 513 -36.82 4.04 -0.31
N GLY A 514 -37.23 3.06 0.51
CA GLY A 514 -36.87 1.65 0.34
C GLY A 514 -35.53 1.23 0.95
N ILE A 515 -34.95 2.05 1.83
CA ILE A 515 -33.75 1.73 2.62
C ILE A 515 -34.12 1.02 3.93
N THR A 516 -33.41 -0.06 4.23
CA THR A 516 -33.45 -0.72 5.55
C THR A 516 -32.17 -0.42 6.34
N LEU A 517 -32.32 0.16 7.53
CA LEU A 517 -31.22 0.37 8.48
C LEU A 517 -31.17 -0.82 9.45
N ALA A 518 -30.03 -1.52 9.52
CA ALA A 518 -29.81 -2.60 10.49
C ALA A 518 -29.53 -2.06 11.90
N GLU A 519 -29.53 -2.97 12.89
CA GLU A 519 -29.23 -2.70 14.29
C GLU A 519 -27.86 -2.01 14.46
N GLY A 520 -27.73 -1.15 15.48
CA GLY A 520 -26.46 -0.51 15.85
C GLY A 520 -26.02 0.65 14.96
N ILE A 521 -26.91 1.21 14.12
CA ILE A 521 -26.65 2.43 13.35
C ILE A 521 -26.91 3.66 14.21
N THR A 522 -25.97 4.61 14.20
CA THR A 522 -26.12 5.93 14.84
C THR A 522 -26.26 7.00 13.77
N LEU A 523 -27.37 7.75 13.85
CA LEU A 523 -27.68 8.87 12.97
C LEU A 523 -27.30 10.18 13.70
N ALA A 524 -26.37 10.96 13.13
CA ALA A 524 -26.00 12.28 13.66
C ALA A 524 -27.01 13.38 13.31
N GLU A 525 -26.81 14.58 13.85
CA GLU A 525 -27.66 15.75 13.62
C GLU A 525 -27.81 16.11 12.14
N GLY A 526 -28.97 16.62 11.73
CA GLY A 526 -29.18 17.13 10.36
C GLY A 526 -29.42 16.07 9.28
N ILE A 527 -29.86 14.87 9.65
CA ILE A 527 -30.24 13.80 8.70
C ILE A 527 -31.73 13.89 8.35
N THR A 528 -32.06 13.75 7.06
CA THR A 528 -33.45 13.69 6.55
C THR A 528 -33.79 12.29 6.04
N LEU A 529 -34.85 11.69 6.57
CA LEU A 529 -35.35 10.37 6.19
C LEU A 529 -36.61 10.52 5.34
N ALA A 530 -36.60 10.03 4.09
CA ALA A 530 -37.78 10.01 3.22
C ALA A 530 -38.77 8.88 3.58
N GLU A 531 -39.95 8.92 2.95
CA GLU A 531 -41.02 7.91 3.10
C GLU A 531 -40.52 6.50 2.76
N GLY A 532 -41.08 5.46 3.42
CA GLY A 532 -40.78 4.06 3.12
C GLY A 532 -39.43 3.54 3.60
N ILE A 533 -38.80 4.23 4.57
CA ILE A 533 -37.62 3.74 5.29
C ILE A 533 -38.04 2.82 6.45
N THR A 534 -37.31 1.71 6.62
CA THR A 534 -37.50 0.77 7.75
C THR A 534 -36.33 0.85 8.72
N LEU A 535 -36.62 1.16 9.98
CA LEU A 535 -35.63 1.23 11.07
C LEU A 535 -35.71 -0.04 11.93
N ALA A 536 -34.60 -0.80 12.01
CA ALA A 536 -34.48 -1.96 12.91
C ALA A 536 -34.27 -1.56 14.39
N GLU A 537 -34.38 -2.53 15.29
CA GLU A 537 -34.13 -2.37 16.73
C GLU A 537 -32.73 -1.82 17.00
N GLY A 538 -32.56 -1.02 18.06
CA GLY A 538 -31.24 -0.52 18.49
C GLY A 538 -30.68 0.67 17.70
N ILE A 539 -31.50 1.33 16.88
CA ILE A 539 -31.12 2.58 16.19
C ILE A 539 -31.21 3.78 17.16
N THR A 540 -30.17 4.61 17.17
CA THR A 540 -30.12 5.84 17.97
C THR A 540 -30.26 7.07 17.06
N LEU A 541 -31.30 7.86 17.33
CA LEU A 541 -31.61 9.10 16.64
C LEU A 541 -31.16 10.30 17.49
N THR A 542 -30.12 11.03 17.08
CA THR A 542 -29.67 12.24 17.78
C THR A 542 -30.52 13.46 17.43
N GLU A 543 -30.27 14.60 18.08
CA GLU A 543 -30.99 15.85 17.86
C GLU A 543 -30.95 16.31 16.38
N GLY A 544 -32.00 16.97 15.89
CA GLY A 544 -32.02 17.57 14.54
C GLY A 544 -32.28 16.62 13.38
N ILE A 545 -32.82 15.42 13.65
CA ILE A 545 -33.27 14.48 12.60
C ILE A 545 -34.70 14.84 12.16
N THR A 546 -34.93 14.81 10.84
CA THR A 546 -36.25 15.04 10.22
C THR A 546 -36.80 13.74 9.63
N LEU A 547 -37.99 13.34 10.09
CA LEU A 547 -38.69 12.13 9.66
C LEU A 547 -39.84 12.50 8.71
N ALA A 548 -39.83 11.96 7.47
CA ALA A 548 -40.97 12.02 6.57
C ALA A 548 -42.08 11.04 6.98
N GLU A 549 -43.27 11.22 6.40
CA GLU A 549 -44.41 10.32 6.59
C GLU A 549 -44.09 8.90 6.06
N GLY A 550 -44.69 7.86 6.65
CA GLY A 550 -44.54 6.47 6.16
C GLY A 550 -43.24 5.75 6.56
N ILE A 551 -42.52 6.22 7.58
CA ILE A 551 -41.38 5.51 8.19
C ILE A 551 -41.89 4.40 9.12
N THR A 552 -41.33 3.19 8.98
CA THR A 552 -41.63 2.05 9.86
C THR A 552 -40.58 1.94 10.97
N LEU A 553 -41.03 2.03 12.23
CA LEU A 553 -40.21 1.97 13.44
C LEU A 553 -40.33 0.58 14.09
N ALA A 554 -39.22 -0.13 14.28
CA ALA A 554 -39.16 -1.32 15.14
C ALA A 554 -39.19 -0.93 16.64
N GLU A 555 -39.48 -1.91 17.51
CA GLU A 555 -39.32 -1.73 18.97
C GLU A 555 -37.86 -1.43 19.33
N GLY A 556 -37.62 -0.64 20.38
CA GLY A 556 -36.26 -0.36 20.89
C GLY A 556 -35.53 0.84 20.26
N ILE A 557 -36.22 1.71 19.50
CA ILE A 557 -35.64 2.96 18.97
C ILE A 557 -35.54 4.02 20.07
N THR A 558 -34.38 4.69 20.16
CA THR A 558 -34.14 5.77 21.12
C THR A 558 -34.17 7.12 20.39
N LEU A 559 -35.07 8.02 20.82
CA LEU A 559 -35.25 9.38 20.29
C LEU A 559 -34.63 10.42 21.24
N ALA A 560 -33.78 11.31 20.73
CA ALA A 560 -33.38 12.53 21.44
C ALA A 560 -34.52 13.57 21.48
N GLU A 561 -34.47 14.51 22.43
CA GLU A 561 -35.55 15.48 22.73
C GLU A 561 -35.93 16.40 21.55
N SER A 562 -35.09 16.50 20.51
CA SER A 562 -35.20 17.47 19.41
C SER A 562 -35.45 16.81 18.03
N CYS A 563 -36.14 15.66 17.96
CA CYS A 563 -36.51 15.01 16.70
C CYS A 563 -37.83 15.56 16.15
N VAL A 564 -37.88 15.92 14.86
CA VAL A 564 -39.08 16.52 14.21
C VAL A 564 -39.74 15.51 13.27
N ILE A 565 -41.01 15.20 13.53
CA ILE A 565 -41.88 14.41 12.65
C ILE A 565 -42.67 15.39 11.80
N GLY A 566 -42.63 15.27 10.47
CA GLY A 566 -43.41 16.13 9.58
C GLY A 566 -44.91 16.04 9.87
N GLU A 567 -45.58 17.18 10.03
CA GLU A 567 -47.04 17.23 10.22
C GLU A 567 -47.80 16.98 8.91
N PRO A 568 -48.98 16.32 8.97
CA PRO A 568 -49.79 16.02 7.79
C PRO A 568 -50.53 17.27 7.30
N TRP A 569 -50.41 17.59 6.01
CA TRP A 569 -51.31 18.52 5.31
C TRP A 569 -51.79 17.93 3.98
#